data_AF-A0A9N8ZVI5-F1
#
_entry.id   AF-A0A9N8ZVI5-F1
#
_cell.length_a   1.000
_cell.length_b   1.000
_cell.length_c   1.000
_cell.angle_alpha   90.00
_cell.angle_beta   90.00
_cell.angle_gamma   90.00
#
_symmetry.space_group_name_H-M   'P 1'
#
loop_
_entity.id
_entity.type
_entity.pdbx_description
1 polymer ?
#
loop_
_entity_poly.entity_id
_entity_poly.type
_entity_poly.pdbx_seq_one_letter_code
_entity_poly.pdbx_strand_id
1 'polypeptide(L)'
;MTNWSPQEDEALIRLHKRLGSAWIAIARKIKTKNARECADRWRNTLSPGINSGPFTLFERQLIVYLHNIYGPRWSRIASQLPGRTSQKVKNCWYSMRRAEDTRIRNEAVRSIRQQMAITRLLN
;
A
#
# COMPACT_ATOMS: atom_id res chain seq x y z
N MET A 1 10.05 3.03 6.02
CA MET A 1 8.70 3.21 6.58
C MET A 1 8.85 4.08 7.81
N THR A 2 8.14 5.20 7.90
CA THR A 2 8.08 5.98 9.13
C THR A 2 7.29 5.19 10.16
N ASN A 3 7.97 4.76 11.23
CA ASN A 3 7.35 3.96 12.27
C ASN A 3 6.44 4.88 13.10
N TRP A 4 5.15 4.59 13.13
CA TRP A 4 4.15 5.28 13.95
C TRP A 4 3.72 4.35 15.07
N SER A 5 3.88 4.77 16.32
CA SER A 5 3.38 4.01 17.45
C SER A 5 1.88 4.26 17.66
N PRO A 6 1.16 3.36 18.36
CA PRO A 6 -0.22 3.60 18.75
C PRO A 6 -0.42 4.91 19.54
N GLN A 7 0.55 5.26 20.40
CA GLN A 7 0.51 6.50 21.17
C GLN A 7 0.67 7.74 20.29
N GLU A 8 1.53 7.66 19.26
CA GLU A 8 1.67 8.75 18.28
C GLU A 8 0.40 8.90 17.43
N ASP A 9 -0.23 7.79 17.02
CA ASP A 9 -1.50 7.81 16.29
C ASP A 9 -2.63 8.43 17.15
N GLU A 10 -2.74 8.02 18.41
CA GLU A 10 -3.74 8.57 19.34
C GLU A 10 -3.51 10.07 19.58
N ALA A 11 -2.24 10.47 19.77
CA ALA A 11 -1.89 11.88 19.89
C ALA A 11 -2.26 12.67 18.63
N LEU A 12 -1.97 12.13 17.44
CA LEU A 12 -2.33 12.75 16.17
C LEU A 12 -3.85 12.90 16.01
N ILE A 13 -4.62 11.86 16.31
CA ILE A 13 -6.09 11.90 16.25
C ILE A 13 -6.64 12.97 17.20
N ARG A 14 -6.19 12.96 18.46
CA ARG A 14 -6.64 13.92 19.48
C ARG A 14 -6.30 15.36 19.10
N LEU A 15 -5.07 15.59 18.63
CA LEU A 15 -4.62 16.92 18.22
C LEU A 15 -5.33 17.41 16.97
N HIS A 16 -5.55 16.55 15.98
CA HIS A 16 -6.33 16.88 14.78
C HIS A 16 -7.78 17.21 15.12
N LYS A 17 -8.42 16.48 16.04
CA LYS A 17 -9.77 16.80 16.52
C LYS A 17 -9.87 18.20 17.14
N ARG A 18 -8.81 18.67 17.80
CA ARG A 18 -8.76 19.98 18.46
C ARG A 18 -8.30 21.13 17.55
N LEU A 19 -7.35 20.87 16.65
CA LEU A 19 -6.62 21.90 15.89
C LEU A 19 -6.92 21.83 14.38
N GLY A 20 -7.70 20.86 13.92
CA GLY A 20 -7.90 20.59 12.49
C GLY A 20 -6.59 20.26 11.78
N SER A 21 -6.45 20.73 10.54
CA SER A 21 -5.28 20.50 9.68
C SER A 21 -4.07 21.40 9.99
N ALA A 22 -3.92 21.90 11.23
CA ALA A 22 -2.80 22.74 11.64
C ALA A 22 -1.50 21.91 11.83
N TRP A 23 -1.02 21.28 10.76
CA TRP A 23 0.03 20.25 10.80
C TRP A 23 1.34 20.69 11.44
N ILE A 24 1.75 21.95 11.26
CA ILE A 24 2.95 22.51 11.89
C ILE A 24 2.79 22.54 13.42
N ALA A 25 1.63 22.99 13.92
CA ALA A 25 1.36 23.04 15.35
C ALA A 25 1.21 21.63 15.95
N ILE A 26 0.59 20.71 15.21
CA ILE A 26 0.45 19.30 15.59
C ILE A 26 1.83 18.64 15.71
N ALA A 27 2.68 18.78 14.69
CA ALA A 27 4.03 18.24 14.68
C ALA A 27 4.87 18.75 15.85
N ARG A 28 4.79 20.07 16.16
CA ARG A 28 5.46 20.65 17.34
C ARG A 28 5.02 20.02 18.67
N LYS A 29 3.78 19.54 18.76
CA LYS A 29 3.25 18.87 19.96
C LYS A 29 3.61 17.38 20.00
N ILE A 30 3.66 16.69 18.86
CA ILE A 30 4.09 15.29 18.76
C ILE A 30 5.61 15.16 18.96
N LYS A 31 6.38 16.17 18.55
CA LYS A 31 7.85 16.30 18.68
C LYS A 31 8.69 15.29 17.89
N THR A 32 8.19 14.07 17.69
CA THR A 32 8.89 12.97 16.98
C THR A 32 8.60 12.91 15.48
N LYS A 33 7.64 13.71 15.00
CA LYS A 33 7.16 13.70 13.62
C LYS A 33 7.07 15.12 13.08
N ASN A 34 7.38 15.30 11.80
CA ASN A 34 7.23 16.58 11.12
C ASN A 34 5.80 16.78 10.57
N ALA A 35 5.50 18.00 10.12
CA ALA A 35 4.16 18.37 9.66
C ALA A 35 3.69 17.54 8.45
N ARG A 36 4.61 17.23 7.52
CA ARG A 36 4.32 16.41 6.35
C ARG A 36 3.96 14.98 6.76
N GLU A 37 4.73 14.38 7.66
CA GLU A 37 4.46 13.03 8.16
C GLU A 37 3.10 12.95 8.86
N CYS A 38 2.76 13.95 9.67
CA CYS A 38 1.45 14.03 10.33
C CYS A 38 0.31 14.08 9.30
N ALA A 39 0.43 14.96 8.30
CA ALA A 39 -0.56 15.10 7.24
C ALA A 39 -0.69 13.82 6.39
N ASP A 40 0.44 13.18 6.05
CA ASP A 40 0.47 11.93 5.30
C ASP A 40 -0.15 10.79 6.13
N ARG A 41 0.15 10.68 7.42
CA ARG A 41 -0.42 9.65 8.31
C ARG A 41 -1.93 9.81 8.44
N TRP A 42 -2.41 11.03 8.62
CA TRP A 42 -3.84 11.32 8.68
C TRP A 42 -4.54 10.94 7.38
N ARG A 43 -4.09 11.48 6.24
CA ARG A 43 -4.71 11.26 4.93
C ARG A 43 -4.67 9.82 4.45
N ASN A 44 -3.66 9.04 4.82
CA ASN A 44 -3.47 7.69 4.29
C ASN A 44 -3.91 6.58 5.25
N THR A 45 -4.06 6.86 6.54
CA THR A 45 -4.29 5.83 7.55
C THR A 45 -5.36 6.17 8.57
N LEU A 46 -5.33 7.36 9.19
CA LEU A 46 -6.14 7.64 10.39
C LEU A 46 -7.46 8.36 10.13
N SER A 47 -7.62 9.02 8.98
CA SER A 47 -8.87 9.72 8.66
C SER A 47 -10.06 8.74 8.70
N PRO A 48 -11.22 9.17 9.24
CA PRO A 48 -12.45 8.39 9.14
C PRO A 48 -12.75 7.98 7.70
N GLY A 49 -13.30 6.77 7.54
CA GLY A 49 -13.63 6.20 6.22
C GLY A 49 -12.49 5.47 5.52
N ILE A 50 -11.26 5.51 6.04
CA ILE A 50 -10.15 4.71 5.47
C ILE A 50 -10.29 3.24 5.91
N ASN A 51 -10.37 2.34 4.94
CA ASN A 51 -10.39 0.91 5.18
C ASN A 51 -8.96 0.37 5.38
N SER A 52 -8.66 -0.14 6.58
CA SER A 52 -7.38 -0.76 6.99
C SER A 52 -7.27 -2.26 6.66
N GLY A 53 -8.36 -2.92 6.32
CA GLY A 53 -8.39 -4.34 6.00
C GLY A 53 -7.68 -4.71 4.69
N PRO A 54 -7.49 -6.01 4.41
CA PRO A 54 -6.87 -6.48 3.17
C PRO A 54 -7.69 -6.08 1.95
N PHE A 55 -7.02 -5.93 0.79
CA PHE A 55 -7.71 -5.78 -0.50
C PHE A 55 -8.36 -7.11 -0.91
N THR A 56 -9.66 -7.06 -1.18
CA THR A 56 -10.44 -8.18 -1.72
C THR A 56 -9.99 -8.54 -3.13
N LEU A 57 -10.38 -9.73 -3.60
CA LEU A 57 -10.10 -10.15 -4.98
C LEU A 57 -10.69 -9.18 -6.01
N PHE A 58 -11.94 -8.76 -5.79
CA PHE A 58 -12.62 -7.80 -6.66
C PHE A 58 -11.87 -6.47 -6.74
N GLU A 59 -11.49 -5.89 -5.59
CA GLU A 59 -10.73 -4.63 -5.57
C GLU A 59 -9.39 -4.78 -6.32
N ARG A 60 -8.70 -5.92 -6.16
CA ARG A 60 -7.45 -6.20 -6.88
C ARG A 60 -7.65 -6.28 -8.39
N GLN A 61 -8.68 -6.99 -8.84
CA GLN A 61 -9.04 -7.10 -10.26
C GLN A 61 -9.39 -5.72 -10.83
N LEU A 62 -10.16 -4.94 -10.09
CA LEU A 62 -10.53 -3.58 -10.50
C LEU A 62 -9.29 -2.67 -10.61
N ILE A 63 -8.34 -2.76 -9.66
CA ILE A 63 -7.07 -2.03 -9.76
C ILE A 63 -6.32 -2.40 -11.04
N VAL A 64 -6.27 -3.68 -11.39
CA VAL A 64 -5.59 -4.13 -12.62
C VAL A 64 -6.27 -3.57 -13.86
N TYR A 65 -7.59 -3.71 -13.94
CA TYR A 65 -8.38 -3.19 -15.04
C TYR A 65 -8.19 -1.67 -15.21
N LEU A 66 -8.34 -0.89 -14.13
CA LEU A 66 -8.22 0.56 -14.19
C LEU A 66 -6.79 1.02 -14.46
N HIS A 67 -5.77 0.28 -14.00
CA HIS A 67 -4.37 0.58 -14.34
C HIS A 67 -4.10 0.36 -15.83
N ASN A 68 -4.70 -0.65 -16.46
CA ASN A 68 -4.55 -0.85 -17.92
C ASN A 68 -5.14 0.32 -18.73
N ILE A 69 -6.19 0.98 -18.21
CA ILE A 69 -6.84 2.12 -18.88
C ILE A 69 -6.11 3.43 -18.56
N TYR A 70 -5.80 3.66 -17.30
CA TYR A 70 -5.33 4.97 -16.83
C TYR A 70 -3.82 5.03 -16.55
N GLY A 71 -3.11 3.91 -16.53
CA GLY A 71 -1.73 3.84 -16.05
C GLY A 71 -1.62 4.19 -14.55
N PRO A 72 -0.47 4.71 -14.08
CA PRO A 72 -0.19 4.94 -12.65
C PRO A 72 -0.89 6.19 -12.07
N ARG A 73 -2.09 6.52 -12.54
CA ARG A 73 -2.92 7.62 -12.03
C ARG A 73 -3.66 7.17 -10.77
N TRP A 74 -2.91 6.93 -9.70
CA TRP A 74 -3.42 6.31 -8.46
C TRP A 74 -4.60 7.03 -7.81
N SER A 75 -4.62 8.36 -7.84
CA SER A 75 -5.75 9.14 -7.32
C SER A 75 -7.05 8.89 -8.11
N ARG A 76 -6.94 8.70 -9.43
CA ARG A 76 -8.09 8.37 -10.30
C ARG A 76 -8.56 6.93 -10.10
N ILE A 77 -7.65 6.00 -9.84
CA ILE A 77 -8.01 4.61 -9.53
C ILE A 77 -8.67 4.53 -8.15
N ALA A 78 -8.09 5.21 -7.15
CA ALA A 78 -8.62 5.23 -5.79
C ALA A 78 -10.01 5.85 -5.68
N SER A 79 -10.39 6.79 -6.56
CA SER A 79 -11.75 7.34 -6.56
C SER A 79 -12.83 6.30 -6.91
N GLN A 80 -12.45 5.15 -7.48
CA GLN A 80 -13.34 4.02 -7.78
C GLN A 80 -13.35 2.95 -6.68
N LEU A 81 -12.60 3.16 -5.59
CA LEU A 81 -12.41 2.18 -4.50
C LEU A 81 -12.72 2.84 -3.15
N PRO A 82 -13.98 2.83 -2.70
CA PRO A 82 -14.40 3.46 -1.46
C PRO A 82 -13.53 3.05 -0.26
N GLY A 83 -13.04 4.03 0.49
CA GLY A 83 -12.16 3.84 1.65
C GLY A 83 -10.73 3.41 1.33
N ARG A 84 -10.33 3.30 0.06
CA ARG A 84 -8.94 3.05 -0.34
C ARG A 84 -8.29 4.35 -0.79
N THR A 85 -7.12 4.65 -0.23
CA THR A 85 -6.35 5.83 -0.61
C THR A 85 -5.46 5.53 -1.82
N SER A 86 -5.08 6.58 -2.57
CA SER A 86 -4.15 6.44 -3.69
C SER A 86 -2.85 5.73 -3.30
N GLN A 87 -2.35 6.00 -2.10
CA GLN A 87 -1.17 5.33 -1.56
C GLN A 87 -1.41 3.84 -1.30
N LYS A 88 -2.58 3.45 -0.77
CA LYS A 88 -2.94 2.04 -0.56
C LYS A 88 -3.09 1.29 -1.89
N VAL A 89 -3.74 1.90 -2.87
CA VAL A 89 -3.90 1.34 -4.22
C VAL A 89 -2.54 1.11 -4.88
N LYS A 90 -1.66 2.12 -4.87
CA LYS A 90 -0.29 2.02 -5.39
C LYS A 90 0.47 0.87 -4.71
N ASN A 91 0.39 0.78 -3.39
CA ASN A 91 1.05 -0.29 -2.63
C ASN A 91 0.49 -1.68 -3.00
N CYS A 92 -0.84 -1.80 -3.16
CA CYS A 92 -1.48 -3.03 -3.59
C CYS A 92 -0.96 -3.47 -4.97
N TRP A 93 -0.95 -2.57 -5.95
CA TRP A 93 -0.43 -2.84 -7.30
C TRP A 93 1.01 -3.37 -7.26
N TYR A 94 1.93 -2.66 -6.62
CA TYR A 94 3.32 -3.11 -6.55
C TYR A 94 3.48 -4.41 -5.75
N SER A 95 2.65 -4.64 -4.74
CA SER A 95 2.63 -5.92 -4.02
C SER A 95 2.20 -7.06 -4.93
N MET A 96 1.16 -6.88 -5.74
CA MET A 96 0.71 -7.88 -6.70
C MET A 96 1.77 -8.14 -7.77
N ARG A 97 2.39 -7.09 -8.31
CA ARG A 97 3.48 -7.21 -9.29
C ARG A 97 4.67 -8.00 -8.75
N ARG A 98 5.16 -7.68 -7.54
CA ARG A 98 6.25 -8.45 -6.92
C ARG A 98 5.89 -9.91 -6.67
N ALA A 99 4.65 -10.19 -6.26
CA ALA A 99 4.18 -11.55 -6.05
C ALA A 99 4.17 -12.33 -7.38
N GLU A 100 3.71 -11.69 -8.45
CA GLU A 100 3.70 -12.28 -9.80
C GLU A 100 5.11 -12.52 -10.35
N ASP A 101 6.01 -11.53 -10.25
CA ASP A 101 7.41 -11.69 -10.67
C ASP A 101 8.10 -12.83 -9.91
N THR A 102 7.76 -12.99 -8.63
CA THR A 102 8.26 -14.10 -7.79
C THR A 102 7.68 -15.45 -8.23
N ARG A 103 6.38 -15.51 -8.57
CA ARG A 103 5.72 -16.70 -9.09
C ARG A 103 6.38 -17.17 -10.39
N ILE A 104 6.53 -16.27 -11.36
CA ILE A 104 7.17 -16.55 -12.66
C ILE A 104 8.59 -17.07 -12.47
N ARG A 105 9.39 -16.41 -11.63
CA ARG A 105 10.76 -16.85 -11.31
C ARG A 105 10.78 -18.27 -10.75
N ASN A 106 9.90 -18.57 -9.80
CA ASN A 106 9.83 -19.89 -9.17
C ASN A 106 9.40 -20.97 -10.16
N GLU A 107 8.48 -20.67 -11.08
CA GLU A 107 8.06 -21.58 -12.14
C GLU A 107 9.21 -21.87 -13.11
N ALA A 108 9.96 -20.84 -13.53
CA ALA A 108 11.14 -21.03 -14.37
C ALA A 108 12.20 -21.91 -13.69
N VAL A 109 12.50 -21.67 -12.40
CA VAL A 109 13.44 -22.49 -11.63
C VAL A 109 12.97 -23.95 -11.52
N ARG A 110 11.67 -24.18 -11.32
CA ARG A 110 11.10 -25.55 -11.28
C ARG A 110 11.25 -26.25 -12.63
N SER A 111 10.95 -25.56 -13.73
CA SER A 111 11.10 -26.10 -15.09
C SER A 111 12.55 -26.49 -15.40
N ILE A 112 13.51 -25.61 -15.08
CA ILE A 112 14.94 -25.90 -15.26
C ILE A 112 15.37 -27.14 -14.47
N ARG A 113 14.93 -27.26 -13.21
CA ARG A 113 15.26 -28.44 -12.37
C ARG A 113 14.67 -29.73 -12.92
N GLN A 114 13.43 -29.70 -13.43
CA GLN A 114 12.80 -30.85 -14.07
C GLN A 114 13.56 -31.26 -15.34
N GLN A 115 13.91 -30.31 -16.20
CA GLN A 115 14.69 -30.58 -17.40
C GLN A 115 16.07 -31.18 -17.07
N MET A 116 16.78 -30.61 -16.10
CA MET A 116 18.07 -31.16 -15.65
C MET A 116 17.95 -32.57 -15.09
N ALA A 117 16.88 -32.89 -14.35
CA ALA A 117 16.65 -34.24 -13.83
C ALA A 117 16.40 -35.24 -14.97
N ILE A 118 15.58 -34.88 -15.97
CA ILE A 118 15.32 -35.72 -17.14
C ILE A 118 16.61 -35.96 -17.93
N THR A 119 17.39 -34.91 -18.22
CA THR A 119 18.65 -35.05 -18.97
C THR A 119 19.66 -35.95 -18.23
N ARG A 120 19.67 -35.96 -16.90
CA ARG A 120 20.52 -36.87 -16.10
C ARG A 120 20.08 -38.34 -16.12
N LEU A 121 18.81 -38.62 -16.42
CA LEU A 121 18.28 -39.98 -16.48
C LEU A 121 18.43 -40.60 -17.88
N LEU A 122 18.66 -39.78 -18.90
CA LEU A 122 18.80 -40.20 -20.29
C LEU A 122 20.25 -40.37 -20.74
N ASN A 123 21.22 -40.02 -19.90
CA ASN A 123 22.66 -40.23 -20.08
C ASN A 123 23.17 -41.22 -19.04
#